data_AF-A0A165ZRV4-F1
#
_entry.id   AF-A0A165ZRV4-F1
#
_cell.length_a   1.000
_cell.length_b   1.000
_cell.length_c   1.000
_cell.angle_alpha   90.00
_cell.angle_beta   90.00
_cell.angle_gamma   90.00
#
_symmetry.space_group_name_H-M   'P 1'
#
loop_
_entity.id
_entity.type
_entity.pdbx_description
1 polymer ?
#
loop_
_entity_poly.entity_id
_entity_poly.type
_entity_poly.pdbx_seq_one_letter_code
_entity_poly.pdbx_strand_id
1 'polypeptide(L)'
;MAMHLPTLPTNVPPKGLLFGTFLQVSGQACEYCLHAPARREKFERCSKCRRVYYCNEVCQDQDWDTHKKLCEGLRRVNAAEASEALPNGKLTPEEYGDRMKTRMAILTETEPQQDPIYVQNAVKCEACLLTPFQKDEFSTFHRCKRCKLACYFEHHFPQYDTWTTNGAAEFGAGNKDPKAAVTALTKEALVFPLTIATALETALPDVSSRTSLVIHVVGADTRELLSQATLENILHCYPRLRSLTLCFIGPNADPHYYPRNVACGECLSKGRHREVLYAPVKYHECPWAPCKEHPSRPNAPDLIVCFNTGMLESDAATESWAETVQLILDADVPALFTTTTRADVIMEVGKFRAERAQFVLKARKNKWHGPLHLPNVYRAEKLMEGGPQTTAYNSHYMYTVQGRVDS
;
A
#
# COMPACT_ATOMS: atom_id res chain seq x y z
N MET A 1 -32.94 0.72 29.53
CA MET A 1 -31.83 0.01 30.20
C MET A 1 -30.55 0.66 29.74
N ALA A 2 -29.86 1.40 30.63
CA ALA A 2 -28.60 2.05 30.31
C ALA A 2 -27.55 0.96 30.02
N MET A 3 -26.95 1.00 28.83
CA MET A 3 -25.81 0.13 28.52
C MET A 3 -24.61 0.64 29.31
N HIS A 4 -24.27 -0.03 30.40
CA HIS A 4 -22.96 0.13 31.03
C HIS A 4 -21.89 -0.38 30.05
N LEU A 5 -21.16 0.54 29.44
CA LEU A 5 -19.95 0.22 28.71
C LEU A 5 -18.86 -0.20 29.72
N PRO A 6 -18.00 -1.18 29.37
CA PRO A 6 -16.87 -1.56 30.23
C PRO A 6 -15.95 -0.35 30.45
N THR A 7 -15.51 -0.15 31.69
CA THR A 7 -14.41 0.76 32.00
C THR A 7 -13.14 0.27 31.30
N LEU A 8 -12.46 1.15 30.57
CA LEU A 8 -11.14 0.88 30.00
C LEU A 8 -10.20 0.33 31.09
N PRO A 9 -9.37 -0.69 30.80
CA PRO A 9 -8.40 -1.20 31.76
C PRO A 9 -7.49 -0.06 32.26
N THR A 10 -7.32 0.04 33.58
CA THR A 10 -6.56 1.11 34.26
C THR A 10 -5.08 1.22 33.84
N ASN A 11 -4.58 0.25 33.07
CA ASN A 11 -3.16 0.11 32.72
C ASN A 11 -2.84 0.34 31.23
N VAL A 12 -3.81 0.73 30.40
CA VAL A 12 -3.55 1.06 29.00
C VAL A 12 -3.65 2.58 28.84
N PRO A 13 -2.54 3.32 28.69
CA PRO A 13 -2.63 4.72 28.33
C PRO A 13 -3.35 4.79 27.00
N PRO A 14 -4.43 5.59 26.87
CA PRO A 14 -5.25 5.60 25.65
C PRO A 14 -4.48 5.98 24.37
N LYS A 15 -3.31 6.62 24.56
CA LYS A 15 -2.36 7.03 23.53
C LYS A 15 -1.37 5.93 23.08
N GLY A 16 -1.22 4.86 23.86
CA GLY A 16 -0.02 3.99 23.81
C GLY A 16 0.00 2.90 22.75
N LEU A 17 -1.11 2.62 22.05
CA LEU A 17 -1.18 1.48 21.12
C LEU A 17 -1.32 1.89 19.65
N LEU A 18 -1.63 3.16 19.36
CA LEU A 18 -1.84 3.64 17.99
C LEU A 18 -1.35 5.09 17.91
N PHE A 19 -0.24 5.30 17.19
CA PHE A 19 0.06 6.60 16.58
C PHE A 19 -1.23 7.13 15.91
N GLY A 20 -1.57 8.41 16.10
CA GLY A 20 -2.93 8.92 15.96
C GLY A 20 -3.65 8.45 14.69
N THR A 21 -4.63 7.56 14.79
CA THR A 21 -5.26 6.97 13.60
C THR A 21 -5.96 8.02 12.75
N PHE A 22 -6.19 7.74 11.46
CA PHE A 22 -7.04 8.56 10.59
C PHE A 22 -8.40 8.90 11.24
N LEU A 23 -8.90 8.03 12.12
CA LEU A 23 -10.14 8.24 12.88
C LEU A 23 -10.01 9.40 13.89
N GLN A 24 -8.88 9.55 14.59
CA GLN A 24 -8.65 10.67 15.51
C GLN A 24 -8.50 11.99 14.74
N VAL A 25 -7.69 11.98 13.68
CA VAL A 25 -7.44 13.18 12.85
C VAL A 25 -8.73 13.70 12.20
N SER A 26 -9.63 12.79 11.80
CA SER A 26 -10.94 13.13 11.22
C SER A 26 -12.05 13.39 12.25
N GLY A 27 -11.76 13.30 13.55
CA GLY A 27 -12.74 13.50 14.62
C GLY A 27 -13.81 12.41 14.71
N GLN A 28 -13.46 11.18 14.32
CA GLN A 28 -14.26 9.96 14.47
C GLN A 28 -13.84 9.10 15.67
N ALA A 29 -12.79 9.47 16.37
CA ALA A 29 -12.41 8.90 17.64
C ALA A 29 -11.91 10.02 18.56
N CYS A 30 -12.21 9.91 19.85
CA CYS A 30 -11.69 10.83 20.86
C CYS A 30 -10.18 10.64 20.94
N GLU A 31 -9.43 11.74 20.99
CA GLU A 31 -7.97 11.67 21.06
C GLU A 31 -7.46 10.94 22.29
N TYR A 32 -8.13 11.16 23.42
CA TYR A 32 -7.84 10.43 24.64
C TYR A 32 -8.47 9.04 24.58
N CYS A 33 -9.75 8.86 24.91
CA CYS A 33 -10.30 7.53 25.17
C CYS A 33 -10.58 6.65 23.93
N LEU A 34 -10.28 7.10 22.71
CA LEU A 34 -10.56 6.41 21.44
C LEU A 34 -12.03 6.06 21.19
N HIS A 35 -12.94 6.57 22.02
CA HIS A 35 -14.38 6.39 21.84
C HIS A 35 -14.80 6.99 20.50
N ALA A 36 -15.57 6.23 19.72
CA ALA A 36 -16.19 6.72 18.50
C ALA A 36 -17.54 7.39 18.83
N PRO A 37 -17.91 8.50 18.17
CA PRO A 37 -19.13 9.23 18.49
C PRO A 37 -20.37 8.37 18.22
N ALA A 38 -21.31 8.38 19.17
CA ALA A 38 -22.64 7.81 18.97
C ALA A 38 -23.40 8.53 17.85
N ARG A 39 -24.52 7.95 17.39
CA ARG A 39 -25.31 8.50 16.29
C ARG A 39 -25.78 9.93 16.63
N ARG A 40 -25.24 10.93 15.91
CA ARG A 40 -25.47 12.39 16.07
C ARG A 40 -24.71 13.06 17.23
N GLU A 41 -23.87 12.34 17.95
CA GLU A 41 -22.94 12.93 18.90
C GLU A 41 -21.89 13.77 18.16
N LYS A 42 -21.56 14.93 18.70
CA LYS A 42 -20.53 15.81 18.17
C LYS A 42 -19.41 15.89 19.19
N PHE A 43 -18.21 15.49 18.79
CA PHE A 43 -17.02 15.73 19.58
C PHE A 43 -16.64 17.20 19.54
N GLU A 44 -16.11 17.66 20.65
CA GLU A 44 -15.55 18.99 20.81
C GLU A 44 -14.15 19.01 20.22
N ARG A 45 -13.74 20.16 19.68
CA ARG A 45 -12.38 20.35 19.18
C ARG A 45 -11.62 21.20 20.18
N CYS A 46 -10.33 20.92 20.31
CA CYS A 46 -9.42 21.84 20.99
C CYS A 46 -9.60 23.25 20.42
N SER A 47 -10.02 24.19 21.26
CA SER A 47 -10.32 25.57 20.85
C SER A 47 -9.12 26.31 20.29
N LYS A 48 -7.90 25.90 20.68
CA LYS A 48 -6.64 26.51 20.25
C LYS A 48 -6.18 26.03 18.87
N CYS A 49 -5.92 24.72 18.71
CA CYS A 49 -5.39 24.19 17.44
C CYS A 49 -6.49 23.81 16.44
N ARG A 50 -7.74 23.59 16.89
CA ARG A 50 -8.89 23.19 16.07
C ARG A 50 -8.70 21.89 15.26
N ARG A 51 -7.69 21.08 15.58
CA ARG A 51 -7.32 19.82 14.87
C ARG A 51 -7.56 18.54 15.66
N VAL A 52 -7.60 18.63 16.98
CA VAL A 52 -7.75 17.48 17.87
C VAL A 52 -9.15 17.47 18.47
N TYR A 53 -9.77 16.28 18.55
CA TYR A 53 -11.16 16.10 18.96
C TYR A 53 -11.28 15.28 20.24
N TYR A 54 -12.20 15.67 21.11
CA TYR A 54 -12.49 15.00 22.38
C TYR A 54 -13.99 14.76 22.53
N CYS A 55 -14.37 13.66 23.18
CA CYS A 55 -15.78 13.42 23.49
C CYS A 55 -16.35 14.42 24.50
N ASN A 56 -15.49 15.00 25.36
CA ASN A 56 -15.84 16.02 26.35
C ASN A 56 -14.57 16.67 26.95
N GLU A 57 -14.76 17.68 27.78
CA GLU A 57 -13.71 18.42 28.50
C GLU A 57 -12.83 17.52 29.38
N VAL A 58 -13.39 16.47 30.01
CA VAL A 58 -12.61 15.54 30.86
C VAL A 58 -11.50 14.85 30.06
N CYS A 59 -11.82 14.35 28.86
CA CYS A 59 -10.81 13.75 27.97
C CYS A 59 -9.80 14.78 27.44
N GLN A 60 -10.20 16.04 27.27
CA GLN A 60 -9.30 17.11 26.85
C GLN A 60 -8.29 17.44 27.96
N ASP A 61 -8.74 17.56 29.20
CA ASP A 61 -7.89 17.84 30.35
C ASP A 61 -6.90 16.72 30.61
N GLN A 62 -7.34 15.46 30.46
CA GLN A 62 -6.47 14.29 30.60
C GLN A 62 -5.40 14.18 29.51
N ASP A 63 -5.65 14.69 28.30
CA ASP A 63 -4.66 14.70 27.23
C ASP A 63 -3.71 15.91 27.31
N TRP A 64 -4.05 16.96 28.07
CA TRP A 64 -3.43 18.28 27.98
C TRP A 64 -1.90 18.28 28.13
N ASP A 65 -1.35 17.54 29.10
CA ASP A 65 0.10 17.51 29.34
C ASP A 65 0.88 17.00 28.12
N THR A 66 0.29 16.09 27.35
CA THR A 66 0.88 15.57 26.11
C THR A 66 0.45 16.38 24.88
N HIS A 67 -0.76 16.93 24.89
CA HIS A 67 -1.31 17.72 23.80
C HIS A 67 -0.65 19.11 23.69
N LYS A 68 -0.24 19.73 24.79
CA LYS A 68 0.16 21.15 24.82
C LYS A 68 1.22 21.50 23.78
N LYS A 69 2.30 20.69 23.69
CA LYS A 69 3.36 20.87 22.69
C LYS A 69 2.87 20.63 21.26
N LEU A 70 2.09 19.56 21.07
CA LEU A 70 1.44 19.28 19.78
C LEU A 70 0.56 20.45 19.34
N CYS A 71 -0.22 21.00 20.27
CA CYS A 71 -1.13 22.11 20.05
C CYS A 71 -0.39 23.33 19.52
N GLU A 72 0.76 23.67 20.10
CA GLU A 72 1.61 24.77 19.67
C GLU A 72 2.18 24.55 18.26
N GLY A 73 2.68 23.35 17.96
CA GLY A 73 3.13 22.99 16.62
C GLY A 73 2.01 23.06 15.58
N LEU A 74 0.84 22.47 15.88
CA LEU A 74 -0.33 22.51 15.00
C LEU A 74 -0.85 23.93 14.75
N ARG A 75 -0.73 24.84 15.73
CA ARG A 75 -1.08 26.26 15.52
C ARG A 75 -0.16 26.95 14.53
N ARG A 76 1.15 26.64 14.54
CA ARG A 76 2.09 27.16 13.54
C ARG A 76 1.79 26.60 12.15
N VAL A 77 1.50 25.30 12.06
CA VAL A 77 1.03 24.67 10.81
C VAL A 77 -0.23 25.37 10.29
N ASN A 78 -1.22 25.63 11.15
CA ASN A 78 -2.44 26.36 10.76
C ASN A 78 -2.15 27.76 10.22
N ALA A 79 -1.22 28.49 10.85
CA ALA A 79 -0.84 29.84 10.42
C ALA A 79 -0.11 29.82 9.07
N ALA A 80 0.76 28.83 8.86
CA ALA A 80 1.41 28.60 7.58
C ALA A 80 0.38 28.27 6.49
N GLU A 81 -0.52 27.31 6.74
CA GLU A 81 -1.62 26.95 5.83
C GLU A 81 -2.47 28.17 5.46
N ALA A 82 -2.84 29.01 6.42
CA ALA A 82 -3.63 30.22 6.17
C ALA A 82 -2.90 31.27 5.33
N SER A 83 -1.56 31.25 5.33
CA SER A 83 -0.72 32.21 4.60
C SER A 83 -0.28 31.69 3.22
N GLU A 84 -0.68 30.48 2.86
CA GLU A 84 -0.29 29.86 1.61
C GLU A 84 -0.94 30.53 0.39
N ALA A 85 -0.14 30.79 -0.65
CA ALA A 85 -0.66 31.26 -1.93
C ALA A 85 -1.47 30.13 -2.62
N LEU A 86 -2.69 30.45 -3.05
CA LEU A 86 -3.62 29.51 -3.70
C LEU A 86 -4.00 30.00 -5.10
N PRO A 87 -3.10 29.88 -6.09
CA PRO A 87 -3.44 30.22 -7.47
C PRO A 87 -4.63 29.36 -7.91
N ASN A 88 -5.73 30.02 -8.31
CA ASN A 88 -6.99 29.39 -8.73
C ASN A 88 -7.81 28.70 -7.63
N GLY A 89 -7.49 28.90 -6.34
CA GLY A 89 -8.30 28.40 -5.22
C GLY A 89 -8.34 26.87 -5.11
N LYS A 90 -7.35 26.16 -5.66
CA LYS A 90 -7.16 24.71 -5.58
C LYS A 90 -5.67 24.36 -5.66
N LEU A 91 -5.31 23.15 -5.23
CA LEU A 91 -3.97 22.58 -5.37
C LEU A 91 -4.01 21.33 -6.25
N THR A 92 -2.92 21.05 -6.97
CA THR A 92 -2.65 19.73 -7.55
C THR A 92 -2.16 18.75 -6.49
N PRO A 93 -2.21 17.43 -6.73
CA PRO A 93 -1.64 16.43 -5.81
C PRO A 93 -0.16 16.66 -5.49
N GLU A 94 0.62 17.07 -6.49
CA GLU A 94 2.05 17.38 -6.34
C GLU A 94 2.25 18.61 -5.45
N GLU A 95 1.55 19.72 -5.74
CA GLU A 95 1.60 20.94 -4.93
C GLU A 95 1.18 20.68 -3.48
N TYR A 96 0.12 19.89 -3.27
CA TYR A 96 -0.31 19.49 -1.94
C TYR A 96 0.77 18.66 -1.22
N GLY A 97 1.39 17.70 -1.92
CA GLY A 97 2.46 16.87 -1.39
C GLY A 97 3.66 17.68 -0.91
N ASP A 98 4.09 18.67 -1.68
CA ASP A 98 5.22 19.53 -1.32
C ASP A 98 4.90 20.47 -0.14
N ARG A 99 3.68 21.01 -0.11
CA ARG A 99 3.20 21.81 1.02
C ARG A 99 3.09 20.97 2.28
N MET A 100 2.65 19.71 2.18
CA MET A 100 2.60 18.77 3.28
C MET A 100 3.99 18.53 3.88
N LYS A 101 5.04 18.35 3.06
CA LYS A 101 6.44 18.23 3.53
C LYS A 101 6.87 19.48 4.34
N THR A 102 6.54 20.66 3.82
CA THR A 102 6.83 21.94 4.49
C THR A 102 6.11 22.05 5.83
N ARG A 103 4.83 21.69 5.88
CA ARG A 103 4.02 21.68 7.11
C ARG A 103 4.55 20.67 8.13
N MET A 104 5.05 19.52 7.69
CA MET A 104 5.70 18.54 8.57
C MET A 104 6.97 19.11 9.19
N ALA A 105 7.80 19.82 8.43
CA ALA A 105 8.99 20.48 8.95
C ALA A 105 8.65 21.54 10.01
N ILE A 106 7.57 22.31 9.81
CA ILE A 106 7.08 23.28 10.80
C ILE A 106 6.65 22.60 12.10
N LEU A 107 6.00 21.44 12.01
CA LEU A 107 5.55 20.69 13.18
C LEU A 107 6.73 20.18 14.00
N THR A 108 7.79 19.71 13.35
CA THR A 108 8.95 19.07 13.99
C THR A 108 10.08 20.04 14.35
N GLU A 109 9.98 21.31 13.96
CA GLU A 109 11.01 22.36 14.16
C GLU A 109 11.45 22.50 15.63
N THR A 110 10.51 22.43 16.58
CA THR A 110 10.80 22.59 18.03
C THR A 110 10.88 21.29 18.79
N GLU A 111 10.33 20.21 18.23
CA GLU A 111 10.24 18.89 18.86
C GLU A 111 10.40 17.83 17.76
N PRO A 112 11.62 17.35 17.49
CA PRO A 112 11.89 16.42 16.39
C PRO A 112 11.15 15.07 16.50
N GLN A 113 10.66 14.73 17.69
CA GLN A 113 9.92 13.50 17.98
C GLN A 113 8.39 13.67 17.86
N GLN A 114 7.92 14.82 17.39
CA GLN A 114 6.49 15.11 17.27
C GLN A 114 5.85 14.26 16.17
N ASP A 115 4.76 13.56 16.51
CA ASP A 115 4.02 12.71 15.56
C ASP A 115 3.41 13.56 14.41
N PRO A 116 3.81 13.33 13.14
CA PRO A 116 3.36 14.11 12.00
C PRO A 116 1.96 13.75 11.50
N ILE A 117 1.26 12.83 12.16
CA ILE A 117 0.03 12.24 11.63
C ILE A 117 -1.09 13.25 11.36
N TYR A 118 -1.16 14.34 12.13
CA TYR A 118 -2.12 15.44 11.94
C TYR A 118 -1.84 16.32 10.72
N VAL A 119 -0.64 16.21 10.15
CA VAL A 119 -0.24 16.86 8.90
C VAL A 119 -0.34 15.87 7.74
N GLN A 120 0.16 14.64 7.93
CA GLN A 120 0.11 13.58 6.91
C GLN A 120 -1.33 13.19 6.55
N ASN A 121 -2.18 13.04 7.57
CA ASN A 121 -3.59 12.68 7.40
C ASN A 121 -4.51 13.89 7.56
N ALA A 122 -4.00 15.10 7.28
CA ALA A 122 -4.77 16.33 7.44
C ALA A 122 -6.12 16.22 6.71
N VAL A 123 -7.18 16.61 7.43
CA VAL A 123 -8.51 16.73 6.85
C VAL A 123 -8.46 17.80 5.77
N LYS A 124 -8.80 17.42 4.54
CA LYS A 124 -8.77 18.28 3.35
C LYS A 124 -9.97 17.98 2.44
N CYS A 125 -10.25 18.91 1.53
CA CYS A 125 -11.22 18.68 0.47
C CYS A 125 -10.62 17.73 -0.57
N GLU A 126 -11.32 16.65 -0.93
CA GLU A 126 -10.83 15.72 -1.96
C GLU A 126 -10.87 16.31 -3.40
N ALA A 127 -11.52 17.46 -3.61
CA ALA A 127 -11.61 18.11 -4.92
C ALA A 127 -10.54 19.21 -5.12
N CYS A 128 -10.38 20.11 -4.15
CA CYS A 128 -9.43 21.23 -4.26
C CYS A 128 -8.16 21.03 -3.42
N LEU A 129 -8.08 19.95 -2.63
CA LEU A 129 -6.97 19.60 -1.74
C LEU A 129 -6.66 20.66 -0.67
N LEU A 130 -7.55 21.63 -0.47
CA LEU A 130 -7.41 22.63 0.57
C LEU A 130 -7.84 22.09 1.93
N THR A 131 -7.10 22.45 2.97
CA THR A 131 -7.47 22.20 4.35
C THR A 131 -8.49 23.23 4.82
N PRO A 132 -9.17 22.98 5.96
CA PRO A 132 -10.05 23.98 6.54
C PRO A 132 -9.32 25.29 6.88
N PHE A 133 -8.01 25.29 7.13
CA PHE A 133 -7.28 26.52 7.46
C PHE A 133 -6.90 27.38 6.25
N GLN A 134 -7.12 26.87 5.04
CA GLN A 134 -6.87 27.57 3.77
C GLN A 134 -8.11 28.27 3.19
N LYS A 135 -9.30 27.98 3.73
CA LYS A 135 -10.56 28.59 3.34
C LYS A 135 -11.31 29.10 4.58
N ASP A 136 -11.62 30.38 4.64
CA ASP A 136 -12.43 30.99 5.71
C ASP A 136 -13.91 30.59 5.71
N GLU A 137 -14.32 29.65 4.83
CA GLU A 137 -15.69 29.14 4.68
C GLU A 137 -15.87 27.80 5.42
N PHE A 138 -15.84 27.82 6.75
CA PHE A 138 -15.94 26.60 7.57
C PHE A 138 -17.36 26.01 7.72
N SER A 139 -18.41 26.69 7.25
CA SER A 139 -19.78 26.21 7.39
C SER A 139 -20.18 25.11 6.40
N THR A 140 -19.40 24.92 5.32
CA THR A 140 -19.76 24.08 4.16
C THR A 140 -18.84 22.86 3.96
N PHE A 141 -17.95 22.60 4.91
CA PHE A 141 -17.10 21.41 4.88
C PHE A 141 -17.84 20.20 5.49
N HIS A 142 -18.35 19.33 4.64
CA HIS A 142 -19.21 18.21 5.04
C HIS A 142 -18.47 16.87 5.02
N ARG A 143 -18.70 16.07 6.06
CA ARG A 143 -18.36 14.64 6.06
C ARG A 143 -19.35 13.91 5.15
N CYS A 144 -18.85 12.99 4.33
CA CYS A 144 -19.68 12.08 3.53
C CYS A 144 -20.75 11.44 4.43
N LYS A 145 -22.02 11.55 4.03
CA LYS A 145 -23.15 11.09 4.85
C LYS A 145 -23.12 9.57 5.07
N ARG A 146 -22.42 8.83 4.22
CA ARG A 146 -22.33 7.36 4.23
C ARG A 146 -21.04 6.85 4.87
N CYS A 147 -19.87 7.10 4.25
CA CYS A 147 -18.60 6.56 4.78
C CYS A 147 -18.09 7.31 6.00
N LYS A 148 -18.56 8.55 6.25
CA LYS A 148 -18.12 9.48 7.30
C LYS A 148 -16.66 9.92 7.23
N LEU A 149 -15.82 9.21 6.46
CA LEU A 149 -14.37 9.35 6.38
C LEU A 149 -13.92 10.42 5.37
N ALA A 150 -14.61 10.52 4.23
CA ALA A 150 -14.29 11.52 3.21
C ALA A 150 -14.94 12.86 3.52
N CYS A 151 -14.23 13.94 3.22
CA CYS A 151 -14.72 15.31 3.44
C CYS A 151 -14.64 16.14 2.16
N TYR A 152 -15.68 16.93 1.90
CA TYR A 152 -15.80 17.73 0.68
C TYR A 152 -16.65 18.98 0.90
N PHE A 153 -16.52 19.94 -0.02
CA PHE A 153 -17.42 21.07 -0.14
C PHE A 153 -18.58 20.69 -1.07
N GLU A 154 -19.81 20.70 -0.55
CA GLU A 154 -21.00 20.27 -1.30
C GLU A 154 -21.22 21.07 -2.59
N HIS A 155 -20.87 22.36 -2.59
CA HIS A 155 -20.92 23.21 -3.79
C HIS A 155 -19.87 22.84 -4.86
N HIS A 156 -18.67 22.42 -4.44
CA HIS A 156 -17.57 22.11 -5.37
C HIS A 156 -17.69 20.70 -5.96
N PHE A 157 -18.42 19.80 -5.31
CA PHE A 157 -18.65 18.45 -5.82
C PHE A 157 -20.01 17.88 -5.43
N PRO A 158 -21.12 18.46 -5.95
CA PRO A 158 -22.47 18.08 -5.56
C PRO A 158 -22.81 16.62 -5.95
N GLN A 159 -22.07 16.05 -6.90
CA GLN A 159 -22.23 14.66 -7.33
C GLN A 159 -21.44 13.66 -6.47
N TYR A 160 -20.58 14.08 -5.53
CA TYR A 160 -19.78 13.17 -4.69
C TYR A 160 -20.65 12.24 -3.85
N ASP A 161 -21.68 12.79 -3.21
CA ASP A 161 -22.64 12.01 -2.42
C ASP A 161 -23.34 11.02 -3.36
N THR A 162 -23.67 11.41 -4.59
CA THR A 162 -24.25 10.51 -5.61
C THR A 162 -23.27 9.44 -6.06
N TRP A 163 -21.99 9.74 -6.31
CA TRP A 163 -20.99 8.74 -6.73
C TRP A 163 -20.61 7.78 -5.62
N THR A 164 -20.46 8.27 -4.39
CA THR A 164 -20.20 7.40 -3.23
C THR A 164 -21.44 6.60 -2.86
N THR A 165 -22.63 7.18 -3.01
CA THR A 165 -23.91 6.48 -2.77
C THR A 165 -24.19 5.45 -3.86
N ASN A 166 -23.99 5.80 -5.12
CA ASN A 166 -24.13 4.90 -6.26
C ASN A 166 -23.03 3.84 -6.20
N GLY A 167 -21.76 4.18 -6.01
CA GLY A 167 -20.67 3.20 -5.90
C GLY A 167 -20.87 2.22 -4.73
N ALA A 168 -21.28 2.71 -3.56
CA ALA A 168 -21.59 1.82 -2.43
C ALA A 168 -22.93 1.08 -2.60
N ALA A 169 -23.90 1.62 -3.35
CA ALA A 169 -25.15 0.94 -3.69
C ALA A 169 -24.96 -0.08 -4.83
N GLU A 170 -24.12 0.19 -5.82
CA GLU A 170 -23.68 -0.70 -6.89
C GLU A 170 -22.83 -1.82 -6.29
N PHE A 171 -21.89 -1.49 -5.41
CA PHE A 171 -21.13 -2.50 -4.65
C PHE A 171 -22.07 -3.35 -3.80
N GLY A 172 -23.04 -2.76 -3.08
CA GLY A 172 -24.02 -3.51 -2.30
C GLY A 172 -25.06 -4.28 -3.13
N ALA A 173 -25.47 -3.76 -4.29
CA ALA A 173 -26.43 -4.39 -5.20
C ALA A 173 -25.79 -5.54 -5.98
N GLY A 174 -24.54 -5.37 -6.38
CA GLY A 174 -23.71 -6.41 -6.99
C GLY A 174 -23.20 -7.43 -5.99
N ASN A 175 -23.10 -7.07 -4.70
CA ASN A 175 -22.60 -7.96 -3.64
C ASN A 175 -23.58 -8.03 -2.46
N LYS A 176 -24.62 -8.84 -2.62
CA LYS A 176 -25.67 -9.08 -1.60
C LYS A 176 -25.13 -9.63 -0.26
N ASP A 177 -23.92 -10.16 -0.26
CA ASP A 177 -23.18 -10.60 0.92
C ASP A 177 -21.91 -9.74 1.12
N PRO A 178 -21.97 -8.69 1.96
CA PRO A 178 -20.82 -7.84 2.27
C PRO A 178 -19.63 -8.61 2.86
N LYS A 179 -19.87 -9.72 3.58
CA LYS A 179 -18.80 -10.55 4.13
C LYS A 179 -18.06 -11.28 3.02
N ALA A 180 -18.78 -11.82 2.03
CA ALA A 180 -18.17 -12.41 0.84
C ALA A 180 -17.38 -11.36 0.03
N ALA A 181 -17.91 -10.15 -0.12
CA ALA A 181 -17.26 -9.06 -0.83
C ALA A 181 -15.95 -8.60 -0.16
N VAL A 182 -16.00 -8.34 1.16
CA VAL A 182 -14.80 -7.98 1.95
C VAL A 182 -13.78 -9.12 1.95
N THR A 183 -14.23 -10.38 2.00
CA THR A 183 -13.34 -11.54 1.89
C THR A 183 -12.66 -11.58 0.51
N ALA A 184 -13.38 -11.30 -0.57
CA ALA A 184 -12.80 -11.25 -1.91
C ALA A 184 -11.76 -10.12 -2.06
N LEU A 185 -12.06 -8.92 -1.55
CA LEU A 185 -11.12 -7.80 -1.53
C LEU A 185 -9.88 -8.10 -0.69
N THR A 186 -10.04 -8.73 0.47
CA THR A 186 -8.92 -9.13 1.33
C THR A 186 -8.05 -10.19 0.64
N LYS A 187 -8.67 -11.16 -0.03
CA LYS A 187 -7.94 -12.16 -0.83
C LYS A 187 -7.17 -11.50 -1.96
N GLU A 188 -7.78 -10.55 -2.67
CA GLU A 188 -7.13 -9.79 -3.75
C GLU A 188 -5.90 -9.01 -3.23
N ALA A 189 -6.00 -8.36 -2.07
CA ALA A 189 -4.89 -7.61 -1.46
C ALA A 189 -3.72 -8.50 -0.98
N LEU A 190 -3.98 -9.78 -0.72
CA LEU A 190 -3.00 -10.75 -0.20
C LEU A 190 -2.40 -11.66 -1.29
N VAL A 191 -2.79 -11.52 -2.56
CA VAL A 191 -2.29 -12.35 -3.67
C VAL A 191 -0.76 -12.34 -3.70
N PHE A 192 -0.14 -11.16 -3.72
CA PHE A 192 1.32 -11.03 -3.84
C PHE A 192 2.09 -11.61 -2.65
N PRO A 193 1.85 -11.21 -1.39
CA PRO A 193 2.61 -11.76 -0.26
C PRO A 193 2.46 -13.28 -0.12
N LEU A 194 1.27 -13.84 -0.37
CA LEU A 194 1.04 -15.29 -0.27
C LEU A 194 1.65 -16.08 -1.43
N THR A 195 1.66 -15.49 -2.64
CA THR A 195 2.33 -16.08 -3.79
C THR A 195 3.86 -16.09 -3.60
N ILE A 196 4.42 -14.99 -3.07
CA ILE A 196 5.84 -14.91 -2.69
C ILE A 196 6.17 -15.94 -1.60
N ALA A 197 5.37 -16.01 -0.53
CA ALA A 197 5.58 -17.00 0.53
C ALA A 197 5.61 -18.43 -0.01
N THR A 198 4.69 -18.75 -0.93
CA THR A 198 4.67 -20.07 -1.60
C THR A 198 5.95 -20.34 -2.40
N ALA A 199 6.47 -19.34 -3.11
CA ALA A 199 7.72 -19.47 -3.86
C ALA A 199 8.94 -19.62 -2.93
N LEU A 200 9.00 -18.82 -1.86
CA LEU A 200 10.03 -18.92 -0.84
C LEU A 200 10.09 -20.31 -0.20
N GLU A 201 8.96 -20.86 0.24
CA GLU A 201 8.89 -22.21 0.83
C GLU A 201 9.29 -23.31 -0.16
N THR A 202 9.08 -23.09 -1.46
CA THR A 202 9.38 -24.07 -2.50
C THR A 202 10.85 -24.00 -2.93
N ALA A 203 11.39 -22.79 -3.07
CA ALA A 203 12.71 -22.57 -3.66
C ALA A 203 13.83 -22.34 -2.65
N LEU A 204 13.51 -21.95 -1.41
CA LEU A 204 14.46 -21.72 -0.34
C LEU A 204 14.11 -22.63 0.86
N PRO A 205 14.59 -23.89 0.89
CA PRO A 205 14.27 -24.84 1.97
C PRO A 205 14.65 -24.34 3.36
N ASP A 206 15.62 -23.43 3.45
CA ASP A 206 16.12 -22.84 4.68
C ASP A 206 15.40 -21.55 5.11
N VAL A 207 14.40 -21.08 4.35
CA VAL A 207 13.73 -19.77 4.58
C VAL A 207 13.25 -19.56 6.02
N SER A 208 12.73 -20.61 6.66
CA SER A 208 12.24 -20.55 8.05
C SER A 208 13.33 -20.20 9.08
N SER A 209 14.60 -20.42 8.73
CA SER A 209 15.77 -20.15 9.56
C SER A 209 16.48 -18.84 9.25
N ARG A 210 16.19 -18.22 8.09
CA ARG A 210 16.83 -16.99 7.62
C ARG A 210 16.47 -15.80 8.51
N THR A 211 17.44 -14.91 8.70
CA THR A 211 17.28 -13.67 9.45
C THR A 211 17.18 -12.44 8.55
N SER A 212 17.54 -12.56 7.28
CA SER A 212 17.42 -11.51 6.27
C SER A 212 16.91 -12.09 4.95
N LEU A 213 16.15 -11.30 4.20
CA LEU A 213 15.74 -11.58 2.83
C LEU A 213 15.79 -10.32 1.98
N VAL A 214 16.33 -10.45 0.77
CA VAL A 214 16.22 -9.44 -0.29
C VAL A 214 15.39 -10.01 -1.43
N ILE A 215 14.30 -9.33 -1.78
CA ILE A 215 13.39 -9.77 -2.84
C ILE A 215 13.33 -8.70 -3.92
N HIS A 216 13.63 -9.09 -5.15
CA HIS A 216 13.49 -8.21 -6.31
C HIS A 216 12.11 -8.39 -6.94
N VAL A 217 11.33 -7.31 -7.00
CA VAL A 217 10.07 -7.26 -7.73
C VAL A 217 10.36 -6.61 -9.09
N VAL A 218 10.52 -7.45 -10.11
CA VAL A 218 10.96 -7.08 -11.46
C VAL A 218 9.77 -6.85 -12.38
N GLY A 219 9.84 -5.78 -13.17
CA GLY A 219 8.70 -5.31 -13.96
C GLY A 219 7.67 -4.58 -13.10
N ALA A 220 8.10 -4.00 -11.98
CA ALA A 220 7.22 -3.29 -11.07
C ALA A 220 6.56 -2.09 -11.76
N ASP A 221 5.23 -2.07 -11.72
CA ASP A 221 4.40 -0.94 -12.15
C ASP A 221 3.45 -0.56 -11.00
N THR A 222 2.53 0.34 -11.28
CA THR A 222 1.48 0.86 -10.40
C THR A 222 0.86 -0.21 -9.50
N ARG A 223 0.58 -1.41 -10.02
CA ARG A 223 -0.07 -2.48 -9.25
C ARG A 223 0.83 -3.04 -8.14
N GLU A 224 2.09 -3.34 -8.46
CA GLU A 224 3.07 -3.84 -7.50
C GLU A 224 3.38 -2.78 -6.45
N LEU A 225 3.52 -1.53 -6.87
CA LEU A 225 3.75 -0.39 -5.98
C LEU A 225 2.59 -0.17 -4.99
N LEU A 226 1.33 -0.31 -5.44
CA LEU A 226 0.16 -0.22 -4.56
C LEU A 226 0.07 -1.36 -3.53
N SER A 227 0.72 -2.50 -3.80
CA SER A 227 0.70 -3.68 -2.94
C SER A 227 1.83 -3.71 -1.90
N GLN A 228 2.76 -2.75 -1.93
CA GLN A 228 3.95 -2.74 -1.08
C GLN A 228 3.64 -2.84 0.43
N ALA A 229 2.54 -2.24 0.88
CA ALA A 229 2.15 -2.28 2.29
C ALA A 229 1.83 -3.72 2.74
N THR A 230 1.16 -4.50 1.89
CA THR A 230 0.75 -5.88 2.24
C THR A 230 1.92 -6.86 2.23
N LEU A 231 3.07 -6.50 1.63
CA LEU A 231 4.29 -7.31 1.68
C LEU A 231 4.91 -7.38 3.09
N GLU A 232 4.46 -6.55 4.05
CA GLU A 232 4.77 -6.71 5.49
C GLU A 232 4.45 -8.13 5.97
N ASN A 233 3.40 -8.75 5.42
CA ASN A 233 2.97 -10.09 5.81
C ASN A 233 4.09 -11.14 5.68
N ILE A 234 5.08 -10.93 4.81
CA ILE A 234 6.26 -11.81 4.70
C ILE A 234 7.05 -11.83 6.03
N LEU A 235 7.26 -10.68 6.69
CA LEU A 235 7.90 -10.62 8.01
C LEU A 235 7.10 -11.35 9.10
N HIS A 236 5.78 -11.39 8.99
CA HIS A 236 4.92 -12.11 9.93
C HIS A 236 4.89 -13.62 9.68
N CYS A 237 4.96 -14.04 8.42
CA CYS A 237 5.04 -15.46 8.04
C CYS A 237 6.32 -16.14 8.56
N TYR A 238 7.42 -15.40 8.70
CA TYR A 238 8.72 -15.94 9.10
C TYR A 238 9.22 -15.31 10.41
N PRO A 239 8.94 -15.92 11.59
CA PRO A 239 9.24 -15.32 12.89
C PRO A 239 10.72 -15.01 13.16
N ARG A 240 11.65 -15.71 12.49
CA ARG A 240 13.09 -15.48 12.60
C ARG A 240 13.60 -14.35 11.70
N LEU A 241 12.83 -13.95 10.69
CA LEU A 241 13.19 -12.88 9.77
C LEU A 241 13.25 -11.56 10.53
N ARG A 242 14.42 -10.92 10.51
CA ARG A 242 14.70 -9.64 11.14
C ARG A 242 14.81 -8.51 10.12
N SER A 243 15.29 -8.79 8.91
CA SER A 243 15.38 -7.80 7.84
C SER A 243 14.69 -8.30 6.58
N LEU A 244 13.85 -7.46 5.99
CA LEU A 244 13.24 -7.69 4.68
C LEU A 244 13.47 -6.46 3.80
N THR A 245 14.18 -6.64 2.70
CA THR A 245 14.40 -5.59 1.70
C THR A 245 13.64 -5.95 0.43
N LEU A 246 12.79 -5.04 -0.03
CA LEU A 246 11.99 -5.18 -1.25
C LEU A 246 12.51 -4.19 -2.28
N CYS A 247 13.07 -4.68 -3.38
CA CYS A 247 13.56 -3.83 -4.47
C CYS A 247 12.54 -3.85 -5.62
N PHE A 248 11.79 -2.76 -5.80
CA PHE A 248 10.89 -2.58 -6.93
C PHE A 248 11.67 -2.04 -8.13
N ILE A 249 11.70 -2.80 -9.22
CA ILE A 249 12.55 -2.53 -10.37
C ILE A 249 11.71 -2.55 -11.63
N GLY A 250 11.70 -1.45 -12.37
CA GLY A 250 10.97 -1.31 -13.62
C GLY A 250 10.92 0.16 -14.05
N PRO A 251 10.70 0.47 -15.35
CA PRO A 251 10.67 1.85 -15.83
C PRO A 251 9.67 2.76 -15.10
N ASN A 252 8.58 2.17 -14.57
CA ASN A 252 7.52 2.87 -13.84
C ASN A 252 7.63 2.70 -12.31
N ALA A 253 8.75 2.18 -11.79
CA ALA A 253 9.02 2.04 -10.36
C ALA A 253 9.39 3.40 -9.72
N ASP A 254 8.41 4.30 -9.69
CA ASP A 254 8.58 5.67 -9.19
C ASP A 254 8.84 5.68 -7.67
N PRO A 255 9.96 6.26 -7.20
CA PRO A 255 10.29 6.31 -5.79
C PRO A 255 9.32 7.15 -4.97
N HIS A 256 8.71 6.53 -3.97
CA HIS A 256 7.99 7.23 -2.92
C HIS A 256 8.89 7.50 -1.72
N TYR A 257 8.77 8.70 -1.13
CA TYR A 257 9.54 9.05 0.06
C TYR A 257 9.00 8.34 1.29
N TYR A 258 9.72 7.33 1.75
CA TYR A 258 9.42 6.58 2.96
C TYR A 258 10.55 6.72 3.99
N PRO A 259 10.26 6.56 5.30
CA PRO A 259 11.29 6.42 6.31
C PRO A 259 12.14 5.17 6.01
N ARG A 260 13.39 5.16 6.50
CA ARG A 260 14.35 4.04 6.28
C ARG A 260 13.80 2.66 6.66
N ASN A 261 12.97 2.60 7.69
CA ASN A 261 12.28 1.38 8.11
C ASN A 261 10.78 1.61 8.07
N VAL A 262 10.10 0.90 7.17
CA VAL A 262 8.64 0.95 6.98
C VAL A 262 7.93 -0.24 7.62
N ALA A 263 8.59 -1.01 8.48
CA ALA A 263 7.94 -2.12 9.19
C ALA A 263 6.78 -1.62 10.06
N CYS A 264 5.80 -2.48 10.32
CA CYS A 264 4.70 -2.13 11.21
C CYS A 264 5.19 -1.94 12.66
N GLY A 265 4.40 -1.26 13.50
CA GLY A 265 4.79 -0.96 14.89
C GLY A 265 5.17 -2.20 15.71
N GLU A 266 4.48 -3.33 15.50
CA GLU A 266 4.81 -4.58 16.19
C GLU A 266 6.18 -5.13 15.73
N CYS A 267 6.45 -5.14 14.43
CA CYS A 267 7.74 -5.55 13.88
C CYS A 267 8.87 -4.64 14.37
N LEU A 268 8.65 -3.32 14.38
CA LEU A 268 9.59 -2.34 14.93
C LEU A 268 9.91 -2.61 16.41
N SER A 269 8.89 -2.86 17.24
CA SER A 269 9.07 -3.17 18.67
C SER A 269 9.89 -4.45 18.91
N LYS A 270 9.89 -5.37 17.94
CA LYS A 270 10.68 -6.60 17.93
C LYS A 270 12.06 -6.41 17.29
N GLY A 271 12.47 -5.18 16.98
CA GLY A 271 13.73 -4.86 16.32
C GLY A 271 13.82 -5.41 14.89
N ARG A 272 12.68 -5.52 14.19
CA ARG A 272 12.65 -5.93 12.78
C ARG A 272 12.67 -4.73 11.85
N HIS A 273 13.17 -4.97 10.65
CA HIS A 273 13.42 -3.99 9.62
C HIS A 273 12.72 -4.40 8.33
N ARG A 274 11.96 -3.47 7.75
CA ARG A 274 11.45 -3.58 6.39
C ARG A 274 11.90 -2.35 5.60
N GLU A 275 12.57 -2.57 4.50
CA GLU A 275 13.03 -1.52 3.60
C GLU A 275 12.44 -1.73 2.21
N VAL A 276 12.13 -0.61 1.56
CA VAL A 276 11.66 -0.60 0.18
C VAL A 276 12.59 0.30 -0.63
N LEU A 277 13.12 -0.27 -1.72
CA LEU A 277 14.03 0.39 -2.64
C LEU A 277 13.39 0.43 -4.03
N TYR A 278 13.71 1.46 -4.80
CA TYR A 278 13.18 1.66 -6.14
C TYR A 278 14.31 1.85 -7.15
N ALA A 279 14.20 1.20 -8.29
CA ALA A 279 15.07 1.41 -9.44
C ALA A 279 14.21 1.62 -10.69
N PRO A 280 14.00 2.89 -11.13
CA PRO A 280 13.17 3.24 -12.27
C PRO A 280 13.89 2.96 -13.62
N VAL A 281 14.37 1.71 -13.78
CA VAL A 281 15.16 1.24 -14.93
C VAL A 281 14.74 -0.17 -15.29
N LYS A 282 15.19 -0.67 -16.46
CA LYS A 282 15.01 -2.09 -16.78
C LYS A 282 15.89 -2.95 -15.88
N TYR A 283 15.51 -4.22 -15.68
CA TYR A 283 16.23 -5.07 -14.74
C TYR A 283 17.70 -5.30 -15.13
N HIS A 284 18.00 -5.45 -16.42
CA HIS A 284 19.37 -5.59 -16.93
C HIS A 284 20.23 -4.33 -16.82
N GLU A 285 19.61 -3.18 -16.54
CA GLU A 285 20.30 -1.91 -16.27
C GLU A 285 20.41 -1.64 -14.76
N CYS A 286 19.76 -2.46 -13.92
CA CYS A 286 19.66 -2.23 -12.49
C CYS A 286 21.01 -2.49 -11.80
N PRO A 287 21.48 -1.58 -10.92
CA PRO A 287 22.72 -1.78 -10.18
C PRO A 287 22.67 -2.98 -9.22
N TRP A 288 21.48 -3.42 -8.80
CA TRP A 288 21.31 -4.55 -7.89
C TRP A 288 21.15 -5.90 -8.61
N ALA A 289 20.95 -5.89 -9.93
CA ALA A 289 20.75 -7.13 -10.69
C ALA A 289 21.97 -8.07 -10.54
N PRO A 290 21.74 -9.39 -10.42
CA PRO A 290 22.81 -10.38 -10.37
C PRO A 290 23.80 -10.22 -11.53
N CYS A 291 25.09 -10.33 -11.23
CA CYS A 291 26.18 -10.13 -12.17
C CYS A 291 27.33 -11.07 -11.80
N LYS A 292 27.78 -11.89 -12.76
CA LYS A 292 28.82 -12.90 -12.53
C LYS A 292 30.19 -12.26 -12.26
N GLU A 293 30.48 -11.12 -12.88
CA GLU A 293 31.75 -10.39 -12.68
C GLU A 293 31.82 -9.72 -11.30
N HIS A 294 30.66 -9.38 -10.72
CA HIS A 294 30.57 -8.64 -9.46
C HIS A 294 29.55 -9.28 -8.52
N PRO A 295 29.85 -10.46 -7.93
CA PRO A 295 28.89 -11.20 -7.10
C PRO A 295 28.50 -10.48 -5.80
N SER A 296 29.32 -9.54 -5.33
CA SER A 296 29.10 -8.76 -4.11
C SER A 296 28.35 -7.43 -4.37
N ARG A 297 27.43 -7.40 -5.35
CA ARG A 297 26.59 -6.22 -5.59
C ARG A 297 25.73 -5.92 -4.35
N PRO A 298 25.49 -4.64 -4.03
CA PRO A 298 24.57 -4.28 -2.95
C PRO A 298 23.17 -4.80 -3.29
N ASN A 299 22.46 -5.30 -2.27
CA ASN A 299 21.10 -5.84 -2.40
C ASN A 299 20.99 -6.99 -3.41
N ALA A 300 21.96 -7.91 -3.46
CA ALA A 300 21.80 -9.13 -4.24
C ALA A 300 20.53 -9.90 -3.80
N PRO A 301 19.70 -10.39 -4.73
CA PRO A 301 18.42 -11.00 -4.40
C PRO A 301 18.56 -12.43 -3.89
N ASP A 302 17.79 -12.78 -2.87
CA ASP A 302 17.50 -14.17 -2.47
C ASP A 302 16.39 -14.79 -3.33
N LEU A 303 15.49 -13.94 -3.85
CA LEU A 303 14.37 -14.32 -4.71
C LEU A 303 14.08 -13.18 -5.70
N ILE A 304 13.86 -13.55 -6.95
CA ILE A 304 13.34 -12.66 -8.00
C ILE A 304 11.86 -12.97 -8.20
N VAL A 305 11.03 -11.94 -8.37
CA VAL A 305 9.59 -12.07 -8.54
C VAL A 305 9.13 -11.19 -9.70
N CYS A 306 8.48 -11.81 -10.67
CA CYS A 306 7.95 -11.17 -11.87
C CYS A 306 6.44 -11.41 -11.92
N PHE A 307 5.64 -10.43 -11.49
CA PHE A 307 4.19 -10.56 -11.45
C PHE A 307 3.57 -10.24 -12.80
N ASN A 308 2.66 -11.10 -13.27
CA ASN A 308 1.80 -10.86 -14.45
C ASN A 308 2.54 -10.19 -15.62
N THR A 309 3.70 -10.71 -15.99
CA THR A 309 4.74 -9.96 -16.74
C THR A 309 4.28 -9.39 -18.07
N GLY A 310 3.33 -10.08 -18.70
CA GLY A 310 2.89 -9.76 -20.04
C GLY A 310 4.02 -9.81 -21.08
N MET A 311 5.11 -10.54 -20.80
CA MET A 311 6.33 -10.45 -21.57
C MET A 311 6.23 -11.03 -22.99
N LEU A 312 5.16 -11.77 -23.30
CA LEU A 312 4.90 -12.35 -24.64
C LEU A 312 3.60 -11.81 -25.28
N GLU A 313 3.09 -10.70 -24.78
CA GLU A 313 1.80 -10.16 -25.22
C GLU A 313 1.87 -9.36 -26.53
N SER A 314 3.08 -8.96 -26.93
CA SER A 314 3.38 -8.29 -28.19
C SER A 314 4.86 -8.43 -28.53
N ASP A 315 5.24 -8.13 -29.77
CA ASP A 315 6.65 -8.12 -30.19
C ASP A 315 7.46 -7.10 -29.38
N ALA A 316 6.93 -5.89 -29.17
CA ALA A 316 7.59 -4.85 -28.37
C ALA A 316 7.80 -5.29 -26.90
N ALA A 317 6.81 -5.95 -26.29
CA ALA A 317 6.96 -6.51 -24.95
C ALA A 317 8.02 -7.62 -24.90
N THR A 318 8.03 -8.48 -25.93
CA THR A 318 8.98 -9.58 -26.07
C THR A 318 10.42 -9.07 -26.20
N GLU A 319 10.63 -8.04 -27.01
CA GLU A 319 11.92 -7.37 -27.18
C GLU A 319 12.36 -6.71 -25.87
N SER A 320 11.46 -5.98 -25.19
CA SER A 320 11.76 -5.28 -23.94
C SER A 320 12.20 -6.23 -22.81
N TRP A 321 11.64 -7.43 -22.77
CA TRP A 321 11.96 -8.44 -21.75
C TRP A 321 13.11 -9.38 -22.11
N ALA A 322 13.60 -9.38 -23.36
CA ALA A 322 14.54 -10.38 -23.85
C ALA A 322 15.81 -10.47 -22.98
N GLU A 323 16.50 -9.35 -22.79
CA GLU A 323 17.73 -9.28 -21.96
C GLU A 323 17.44 -9.58 -20.48
N THR A 324 16.31 -9.09 -19.95
CA THR A 324 15.89 -9.36 -18.57
C THR A 324 15.70 -10.86 -18.31
N VAL A 325 15.05 -11.58 -19.24
CA VAL A 325 14.83 -13.03 -19.10
C VAL A 325 16.16 -13.78 -19.16
N GLN A 326 17.06 -13.41 -20.08
CA GLN A 326 18.38 -14.02 -20.16
C GLN A 326 19.18 -13.82 -18.86
N LEU A 327 19.19 -12.60 -18.33
CA LEU A 327 19.83 -12.29 -17.06
C LEU A 327 19.25 -13.11 -15.91
N ILE A 328 17.93 -13.24 -15.82
CA ILE A 328 17.27 -14.03 -14.77
C ILE A 328 17.64 -15.52 -14.87
N LEU A 329 17.69 -16.09 -16.07
CA LEU A 329 18.03 -17.50 -16.26
C LEU A 329 19.52 -17.78 -16.00
N ASP A 330 20.37 -16.79 -16.21
CA ASP A 330 21.82 -16.90 -15.96
C ASP A 330 22.18 -16.55 -14.51
N ALA A 331 21.28 -15.87 -13.80
CA ALA A 331 21.31 -15.70 -12.36
C ALA A 331 20.88 -17.02 -11.71
N ASP A 332 21.78 -17.70 -11.02
CA ASP A 332 21.46 -18.87 -10.19
C ASP A 332 20.70 -18.47 -8.92
N VAL A 333 19.59 -17.75 -9.11
CA VAL A 333 18.70 -17.22 -8.09
C VAL A 333 17.29 -17.67 -8.46
N PRO A 334 16.50 -18.20 -7.51
CA PRO A 334 15.12 -18.55 -7.79
C PRO A 334 14.32 -17.34 -8.30
N ALA A 335 13.57 -17.56 -9.38
CA ALA A 335 12.74 -16.55 -10.02
C ALA A 335 11.30 -17.05 -10.18
N LEU A 336 10.40 -16.43 -9.43
CA LEU A 336 8.95 -16.64 -9.49
C LEU A 336 8.35 -15.82 -10.64
N PHE A 337 7.55 -16.48 -11.47
CA PHE A 337 6.74 -15.83 -12.50
C PHE A 337 5.27 -16.14 -12.27
N THR A 338 4.40 -15.17 -12.59
CA THR A 338 2.95 -15.37 -12.59
C THR A 338 2.31 -14.85 -13.86
N THR A 339 1.20 -15.45 -14.27
CA THR A 339 0.44 -15.02 -15.45
C THR A 339 -1.04 -14.91 -15.14
N THR A 340 -1.76 -14.13 -15.95
CA THR A 340 -3.19 -13.88 -15.72
C THR A 340 -4.10 -14.88 -16.42
N THR A 341 -3.62 -15.52 -17.49
CA THR A 341 -4.37 -16.50 -18.26
C THR A 341 -3.61 -17.82 -18.45
N ARG A 342 -4.34 -18.86 -18.86
CA ARG A 342 -3.77 -20.17 -19.19
C ARG A 342 -2.94 -20.13 -20.47
N ALA A 343 -3.36 -19.32 -21.45
CA ALA A 343 -2.63 -19.17 -22.71
C ALA A 343 -1.24 -18.58 -22.45
N ASP A 344 -1.17 -17.52 -21.62
CA ASP A 344 0.09 -16.88 -21.26
C ASP A 344 1.05 -17.87 -20.61
N VAL A 345 0.60 -18.65 -19.60
CA VAL A 345 1.51 -19.61 -18.94
C VAL A 345 1.98 -20.70 -19.89
N ILE A 346 1.16 -21.14 -20.86
CA ILE A 346 1.58 -22.15 -21.85
C ILE A 346 2.68 -21.56 -22.76
N MET A 347 2.48 -20.34 -23.25
CA MET A 347 3.46 -19.67 -24.11
C MET A 347 4.76 -19.39 -23.35
N GLU A 348 4.67 -18.84 -22.14
CA GLU A 348 5.83 -18.55 -21.30
C GLU A 348 6.60 -19.82 -20.93
N VAL A 349 5.93 -20.88 -20.47
CA VAL A 349 6.59 -22.16 -20.19
C VAL A 349 7.24 -22.75 -21.45
N GLY A 350 6.61 -22.61 -22.61
CA GLY A 350 7.19 -23.01 -23.90
C GLY A 350 8.50 -22.28 -24.19
N LYS A 351 8.52 -20.95 -24.03
CA LYS A 351 9.73 -20.12 -24.17
C LYS A 351 10.81 -20.54 -23.17
N PHE A 352 10.46 -20.66 -21.89
CA PHE A 352 11.44 -21.02 -20.84
C PHE A 352 12.02 -22.42 -21.05
N ARG A 353 11.24 -23.37 -21.57
CA ARG A 353 11.76 -24.69 -21.97
C ARG A 353 12.71 -24.61 -23.16
N ALA A 354 12.41 -23.79 -24.16
CA ALA A 354 13.31 -23.55 -25.29
C ALA A 354 14.64 -22.93 -24.83
N GLU A 355 14.58 -22.07 -23.82
CA GLU A 355 15.74 -21.50 -23.11
C GLU A 355 16.43 -22.47 -22.13
N ARG A 356 15.97 -23.73 -22.05
CA ARG A 356 16.48 -24.76 -21.14
C ARG A 356 16.42 -24.36 -19.65
N ALA A 357 15.45 -23.53 -19.25
CA ALA A 357 15.27 -23.13 -17.86
C ALA A 357 14.98 -24.35 -16.96
N GLN A 358 15.61 -24.39 -15.79
CA GLN A 358 15.34 -25.40 -14.79
C GLN A 358 14.16 -24.97 -13.92
N PHE A 359 13.07 -25.75 -13.94
CA PHE A 359 11.87 -25.48 -13.16
C PHE A 359 11.98 -26.07 -11.76
N VAL A 360 12.16 -25.22 -10.76
CA VAL A 360 12.05 -25.57 -9.33
C VAL A 360 10.59 -25.82 -8.96
N LEU A 361 9.67 -25.02 -9.53
CA LEU A 361 8.23 -25.22 -9.45
C LEU A 361 7.64 -25.27 -10.86
N LYS A 362 7.14 -26.44 -11.26
CA LYS A 362 6.39 -26.60 -12.51
C LYS A 362 5.15 -25.72 -12.50
N ALA A 363 4.79 -25.20 -13.67
CA ALA A 363 3.60 -24.37 -13.85
C ALA A 363 2.34 -25.06 -13.31
N ARG A 364 1.61 -24.32 -12.47
CA ARG A 364 0.37 -24.76 -11.85
C ARG A 364 -0.54 -23.56 -11.61
N LYS A 365 -1.82 -23.85 -11.38
CA LYS A 365 -2.76 -22.84 -10.89
C LYS A 365 -2.32 -22.35 -9.51
N ASN A 366 -2.25 -21.04 -9.32
CA ASN A 366 -1.88 -20.44 -8.04
C ASN A 366 -3.06 -20.55 -7.06
N LYS A 367 -2.86 -21.18 -5.90
CA LYS A 367 -3.90 -21.31 -4.87
C LYS A 367 -4.39 -19.95 -4.35
N TRP A 368 -3.53 -18.94 -4.43
CA TRP A 368 -3.77 -17.59 -3.93
C TRP A 368 -4.14 -16.60 -5.04
N HIS A 369 -4.54 -17.08 -6.23
CA HIS A 369 -4.92 -16.17 -7.31
C HIS A 369 -6.07 -15.25 -6.90
N GLY A 370 -6.10 -14.05 -7.50
CA GLY A 370 -7.14 -13.07 -7.26
C GLY A 370 -8.53 -13.64 -7.57
N PRO A 371 -9.55 -13.43 -6.72
CA PRO A 371 -10.90 -13.92 -6.96
C PRO A 371 -11.68 -13.05 -7.96
N LEU A 372 -11.19 -11.85 -8.28
CA LEU A 372 -11.84 -10.93 -9.20
C LEU A 372 -11.45 -11.26 -10.65
N HIS A 373 -12.45 -11.53 -11.49
CA HIS A 373 -12.24 -11.71 -12.91
C HIS A 373 -12.05 -10.34 -13.57
N LEU A 374 -11.02 -10.20 -14.39
CA LEU A 374 -10.85 -9.08 -15.30
C LEU A 374 -11.48 -9.49 -16.64
N PRO A 375 -12.54 -8.80 -17.11
CA PRO A 375 -13.06 -9.01 -18.45
C PRO A 375 -11.96 -8.63 -19.43
N ASN A 376 -11.39 -9.61 -20.14
CA ASN A 376 -10.34 -9.35 -21.11
C ASN A 376 -10.95 -8.89 -22.45
N VAL A 377 -11.51 -7.68 -22.47
CA VAL A 377 -12.20 -7.11 -23.66
C VAL A 377 -11.20 -6.81 -24.80
N TYR A 378 -9.90 -6.75 -24.49
CA TYR A 378 -8.85 -6.33 -25.43
C TYR A 378 -8.04 -7.48 -26.06
N ARG A 379 -8.23 -8.74 -25.62
CA ARG A 379 -7.58 -9.93 -26.21
C ARG A 379 -8.55 -11.00 -26.66
N ALA A 380 -9.57 -10.59 -27.41
CA ALA A 380 -10.43 -11.52 -28.14
C ALA A 380 -9.68 -12.15 -29.33
N GLU A 381 -8.65 -12.97 -29.08
CA GLU A 381 -7.98 -13.77 -30.11
C GLU A 381 -8.20 -15.27 -29.91
N LYS A 382 -8.18 -16.02 -31.02
CA LYS A 382 -8.59 -17.43 -31.20
C LYS A 382 -7.94 -18.47 -30.27
N LEU A 383 -6.93 -18.12 -29.48
CA LEU A 383 -6.13 -19.06 -28.67
C LEU A 383 -6.50 -19.09 -27.17
N MET A 384 -7.56 -18.37 -26.80
CA MET A 384 -8.07 -18.23 -25.44
C MET A 384 -9.09 -19.34 -25.08
N GLU A 385 -8.86 -20.11 -24.02
CA GLU A 385 -9.85 -21.08 -23.49
C GLU A 385 -11.12 -20.34 -23.04
N GLY A 386 -12.26 -20.55 -23.73
CA GLY A 386 -13.55 -19.94 -23.40
C GLY A 386 -14.09 -18.91 -24.41
N GLY A 387 -13.38 -18.64 -25.52
CA GLY A 387 -13.84 -17.73 -26.57
C GLY A 387 -13.55 -16.25 -26.27
N PRO A 388 -14.17 -15.29 -26.99
CA PRO A 388 -13.90 -13.83 -26.91
C PRO A 388 -14.30 -13.16 -25.58
N GLN A 389 -14.46 -13.96 -24.52
CA GLN A 389 -14.88 -13.59 -23.17
C GLN A 389 -13.95 -14.24 -22.13
N THR A 390 -12.63 -14.27 -22.38
CA THR A 390 -11.71 -14.88 -21.41
C THR A 390 -11.65 -14.08 -20.11
N THR A 391 -11.84 -14.79 -19.01
CA THR A 391 -11.65 -14.25 -17.67
C THR A 391 -10.17 -14.36 -17.30
N ALA A 392 -9.52 -13.21 -17.13
CA ALA A 392 -8.18 -13.14 -16.56
C ALA A 392 -8.26 -12.97 -15.05
N TYR A 393 -7.30 -13.50 -14.29
CA TYR A 393 -7.25 -13.32 -12.84
C TYR A 393 -5.86 -12.85 -12.42
N ASN A 394 -5.77 -12.11 -11.32
CA ASN A 394 -4.49 -11.72 -10.76
C ASN A 394 -3.64 -12.94 -10.37
N SER A 395 -2.44 -13.06 -10.93
CA SER A 395 -1.51 -14.17 -10.67
C SER A 395 -2.19 -15.54 -10.71
N HIS A 396 -2.95 -15.80 -11.78
CA HIS A 396 -3.78 -16.99 -11.92
C HIS A 396 -2.97 -18.28 -11.97
N TYR A 397 -1.86 -18.25 -12.69
CA TYR A 397 -0.88 -19.32 -12.75
C TYR A 397 0.46 -18.83 -12.21
N MET A 398 1.25 -19.76 -11.69
CA MET A 398 2.59 -19.47 -11.21
C MET A 398 3.55 -20.60 -11.59
N TYR A 399 4.81 -20.25 -11.75
CA TYR A 399 5.92 -21.18 -11.90
C TYR A 399 7.21 -20.55 -11.34
N THR A 400 8.19 -21.36 -11.02
CA THR A 400 9.48 -20.89 -10.50
C THR A 400 10.60 -21.58 -11.24
N VAL A 401 11.56 -20.80 -11.71
CA VAL A 401 12.78 -21.29 -12.36
C VAL A 401 14.01 -20.86 -11.56
N GLN A 402 15.12 -21.58 -11.72
CA GLN A 402 16.40 -21.21 -11.16
C GLN A 402 17.47 -21.80 -12.07
N GLY A 403 18.26 -20.95 -12.74
CA GLY A 403 19.29 -21.42 -13.65
C GLY A 403 18.76 -22.14 -14.90
N ARG A 404 19.68 -22.84 -15.57
CA ARG A 404 19.42 -23.65 -16.76
C ARG A 404 19.79 -25.10 -16.50
N VAL A 405 19.14 -26.03 -17.21
CA VAL A 405 19.50 -27.44 -17.17
C VAL A 405 20.84 -27.63 -17.90
N ASP A 406 21.86 -28.10 -17.20
CA ASP A 406 23.16 -28.46 -17.78
C ASP A 406 22.98 -29.49 -18.93
N SER A 407 23.89 -29.44 -19.92
CA SER A 407 23.96 -30.41 -21.03
C SER A 407 24.40 -31.79 -20.59
#